data_AF-A0A4P5UTS3-F1
#
_entry.id   AF-A0A4P5UTS3-F1
#
_cell.length_a   1.000
_cell.length_b   1.000
_cell.length_c   1.000
_cell.angle_alpha   90.00
_cell.angle_beta   90.00
_cell.angle_gamma   90.00
#
_symmetry.space_group_name_H-M   'P 1'
#
loop_
_entity.id
_entity.type
_entity.pdbx_description
1 polymer ?
#
loop_
_entity_poly.entity_id
_entity_poly.type
_entity_poly.pdbx_seq_one_letter_code
_entity_poly.pdbx_strand_id
1 'polypeptide(L)'
;MFFLPAKKLDIAAGLTVTSLLSEIAFQTAMSTDIPAIGYITYIDKVFYTCYFLIALSMAQSLITYYLDFSGEEKKVKLASQLVIYLDFYFLYCYLQPSFYVHYEARKKYMD
;
A
#
# COMPACT_ATOMS: atom_id res chain seq x y z
N MET A 1 6.99 4.17 6.63
CA MET A 1 8.13 3.59 7.38
C MET A 1 9.50 3.93 6.76
N PHE A 2 9.62 4.96 5.90
CA PHE A 2 10.71 5.02 4.93
C PHE A 2 12.01 5.73 5.39
N PHE A 3 12.04 6.31 6.60
CA PHE A 3 13.17 7.15 7.07
C PHE A 3 13.93 6.58 8.27
N LEU A 4 13.67 5.33 8.67
CA LEU A 4 14.41 4.73 9.79
C LEU A 4 15.75 4.13 9.31
N PRO A 5 16.87 4.40 10.02
CA PRO A 5 18.14 3.74 9.73
C PRO A 5 17.99 2.22 9.85
N ALA A 6 18.65 1.45 8.97
CA ALA A 6 18.56 -0.02 8.89
C ALA A 6 18.76 -0.73 10.25
N LYS A 7 19.51 -0.10 11.15
CA LYS A 7 19.72 -0.53 12.55
C LYS A 7 18.43 -0.61 13.40
N LYS A 8 17.31 -0.04 12.95
CA LYS A 8 16.02 -0.02 13.65
C LYS A 8 14.92 -0.79 12.89
N LEU A 9 15.28 -1.94 12.31
CA LEU A 9 14.34 -2.86 11.66
C LEU A 9 13.19 -3.30 12.58
N ASP A 10 13.42 -3.37 13.89
CA ASP A 10 12.40 -3.75 14.88
C ASP A 10 11.24 -2.74 14.95
N ILE A 11 11.56 -1.44 15.01
CA ILE A 11 10.54 -0.36 15.02
C ILE A 11 9.82 -0.29 13.67
N ALA A 12 10.58 -0.47 12.59
CA ALA A 12 10.08 -0.59 11.24
C ALA A 12 9.02 -1.68 11.12
N ALA A 13 9.35 -2.89 11.56
CA ALA A 13 8.44 -4.04 11.55
C ALA A 13 7.22 -3.82 12.45
N GLY A 14 7.40 -3.22 13.63
CA GLY A 14 6.30 -2.87 14.52
C GLY A 14 5.29 -1.90 13.89
N LEU A 15 5.77 -0.92 13.13
CA LEU A 15 4.91 0.00 12.38
C LEU A 15 4.13 -0.72 11.27
N THR A 16 4.78 -1.57 10.48
CA THR A 16 4.10 -2.33 9.41
C THR A 16 3.04 -3.27 9.97
N VAL A 17 3.32 -3.96 11.08
CA VAL A 17 2.35 -4.85 11.73
C VAL A 17 1.17 -4.06 12.29
N THR A 18 1.40 -2.90 12.90
CA THR A 18 0.32 -2.04 13.41
C THR A 18 -0.57 -1.54 12.26
N SER A 19 0.03 -1.12 11.14
CA SER A 19 -0.71 -0.72 9.95
C SER A 19 -1.54 -1.86 9.38
N LEU A 20 -0.96 -3.07 9.28
CA LEU A 20 -1.67 -4.25 8.78
C LEU A 20 -2.86 -4.63 9.67
N LEU A 21 -2.68 -4.61 11.00
CA LEU A 21 -3.75 -4.90 11.94
C LEU A 21 -4.87 -3.85 11.88
N SER A 22 -4.50 -2.57 11.76
CA SER A 22 -5.47 -1.48 11.62
C SER A 22 -6.28 -1.60 10.33
N GLU A 23 -5.66 -2.06 9.25
CA GLU A 23 -6.34 -2.29 7.98
C GLU A 23 -7.31 -3.49 8.05
N ILE A 24 -6.90 -4.60 8.65
CA ILE A 24 -7.78 -5.77 8.89
C ILE A 24 -9.00 -5.35 9.72
N ALA A 25 -8.79 -4.55 10.76
CA ALA A 25 -9.86 -4.02 11.59
C ALA A 25 -10.82 -3.14 10.78
N PHE A 26 -10.27 -2.27 9.92
CA PHE A 26 -11.07 -1.41 9.04
C PHE A 26 -11.87 -2.23 8.02
N GLN A 27 -11.27 -3.23 7.39
CA GLN A 27 -11.96 -4.15 6.48
C GLN A 27 -13.13 -4.87 7.17
N THR A 28 -12.91 -5.33 8.41
CA THR A 28 -13.94 -6.01 9.20
C THR A 28 -15.10 -5.05 9.53
N ALA A 29 -14.79 -3.82 9.94
CA ALA A 29 -15.80 -2.80 10.21
C ALA A 29 -16.61 -2.41 8.96
N MET A 30 -15.98 -2.35 7.78
CA MET A 30 -16.71 -2.08 6.53
C MET A 30 -17.55 -3.28 6.07
N SER A 31 -17.09 -4.50 6.37
CA SER A 31 -17.80 -5.73 6.02
C SER A 31 -19.12 -5.90 6.79
N THR A 32 -19.28 -5.24 7.94
CA THR A 32 -20.54 -5.25 8.70
C THR A 32 -21.59 -4.28 8.15
N ASP A 33 -21.16 -3.21 7.47
CA ASP A 33 -22.06 -2.17 6.93
C ASP A 33 -22.54 -2.49 5.50
N ILE A 34 -21.78 -3.29 4.75
CA ILE A 34 -22.08 -3.63 3.36
C ILE A 34 -22.73 -5.03 3.33
N PRO A 35 -23.94 -5.19 2.76
CA PRO A 35 -24.57 -6.51 2.65
C PRO A 35 -23.68 -7.44 1.81
N ALA A 36 -23.51 -8.70 2.23
CA ALA A 36 -22.65 -9.67 1.56
C ALA A 36 -23.16 -9.98 0.14
N ILE A 37 -22.65 -9.26 -0.84
CA ILE A 37 -22.91 -9.42 -2.27
C ILE A 37 -21.80 -10.30 -2.88
N GLY A 38 -22.19 -11.28 -3.71
CA GLY A 38 -21.28 -12.29 -4.27
C GLY A 38 -20.30 -11.81 -5.35
N TYR A 39 -20.09 -10.51 -5.48
CA TYR A 39 -19.11 -9.92 -6.41
C TYR A 39 -18.12 -9.05 -5.65
N ILE A 40 -16.90 -8.97 -6.19
CA ILE A 40 -15.80 -8.19 -5.60
C ILE A 40 -16.22 -6.71 -5.61
N THR A 41 -16.41 -6.12 -4.43
CA THR A 41 -16.79 -4.72 -4.31
C THR A 41 -15.58 -3.85 -4.63
N TYR A 42 -15.83 -2.63 -5.12
CA TYR A 42 -14.76 -1.67 -5.37
C TYR A 42 -13.86 -1.45 -4.13
N ILE A 43 -14.46 -1.50 -2.94
CA ILE A 43 -13.77 -1.39 -1.66
C ILE A 43 -12.84 -2.59 -1.38
N ASP A 44 -13.21 -3.80 -1.81
CA ASP A 44 -12.35 -4.98 -1.62
C ASP A 44 -11.06 -4.86 -2.46
N LYS A 45 -11.16 -4.32 -3.68
CA LYS A 45 -9.97 -4.04 -4.52
C LYS A 45 -9.03 -3.03 -3.87
N VAL A 46 -9.62 -2.07 -3.16
CA VAL A 46 -8.90 -1.04 -2.41
C VAL A 46 -8.06 -1.69 -1.30
N PHE A 47 -8.67 -2.56 -0.50
CA PHE A 47 -7.99 -3.34 0.54
C PHE A 47 -6.90 -4.27 -0.04
N TYR A 48 -7.16 -5.01 -1.11
CA TYR A 48 -6.14 -5.87 -1.72
C TYR A 48 -4.88 -5.11 -2.14
N THR A 49 -5.06 -3.88 -2.64
CA THR A 49 -3.92 -3.03 -3.04
C THR A 49 -3.13 -2.54 -1.83
N CYS A 50 -3.82 -2.12 -0.76
CA CYS A 50 -3.17 -1.68 0.46
C CYS A 50 -2.39 -2.83 1.14
N TYR A 51 -2.95 -4.04 1.24
CA TYR A 51 -2.21 -5.23 1.67
C TYR A 51 -0.93 -5.47 0.84
N PHE A 52 -1.00 -5.31 -0.48
CA PHE A 52 0.15 -5.47 -1.37
C PHE A 52 1.23 -4.42 -1.11
N LEU A 53 0.83 -3.15 -0.91
CA LEU A 53 1.75 -2.05 -0.59
C LEU A 53 2.43 -2.24 0.77
N ILE A 54 1.70 -2.68 1.80
CA ILE A 54 2.25 -2.98 3.12
C ILE A 54 3.28 -4.12 3.04
N ALA A 55 2.97 -5.17 2.28
CA ALA A 55 3.88 -6.30 2.07
C ALA A 55 5.16 -5.88 1.32
N LEU A 56 5.04 -5.07 0.26
CA LEU A 56 6.18 -4.51 -0.48
C LEU A 56 7.06 -3.63 0.41
N SER A 57 6.44 -2.78 1.25
CA SER A 57 7.16 -1.91 2.18
C SER A 57 7.99 -2.72 3.21
N MET A 58 7.43 -3.84 3.69
CA MET A 58 8.17 -4.75 4.57
C MET A 58 9.31 -5.47 3.84
N ALA A 59 9.06 -6.01 2.65
CA ALA A 59 10.05 -6.72 1.85
C ALA A 59 11.25 -5.82 1.54
N GLN A 60 11.00 -4.55 1.19
CA GLN A 60 12.07 -3.57 0.98
C GLN A 60 12.89 -3.35 2.25
N SER A 61 12.26 -3.18 3.40
CA SER A 61 12.97 -2.94 4.66
C SER A 61 13.90 -4.10 5.02
N LEU A 62 13.47 -5.34 4.72
CA LEU A 62 14.31 -6.53 4.85
C LEU A 62 15.45 -6.57 3.82
N ILE A 63 15.18 -6.24 2.55
CA ILE A 63 16.20 -6.20 1.50
C ILE A 63 17.25 -5.12 1.81
N THR A 64 16.83 -3.93 2.25
CA THR A 64 17.73 -2.85 2.66
C THR A 64 18.59 -3.27 3.86
N TYR A 65 18.01 -3.93 4.86
CA TYR A 65 18.76 -4.47 6.00
C TYR A 65 19.79 -5.52 5.58
N TYR A 66 19.40 -6.44 4.69
CA TYR A 66 20.29 -7.48 4.17
C TYR A 66 21.45 -6.90 3.33
N LEU A 67 21.18 -5.88 2.51
CA LEU A 67 22.21 -5.20 1.71
C LEU A 67 23.16 -4.35 2.56
N ASP A 68 22.64 -3.68 3.59
CA ASP A 68 23.45 -2.92 4.56
C ASP A 68 24.42 -3.85 5.30
N PHE A 69 23.96 -5.05 5.66
CA PHE A 69 24.81 -6.09 6.24
C PHE A 69 25.92 -6.56 5.26
N SER A 70 25.67 -6.53 3.95
CA SER A 70 26.63 -6.92 2.91
C SER A 70 27.65 -5.82 2.53
N GLY A 71 27.49 -4.58 3.04
CA GLY A 71 28.44 -3.48 2.84
C GLY A 71 28.39 -2.77 1.48
N GLU A 72 27.36 -3.01 0.66
CA GLU A 72 27.22 -2.38 -0.67
C GLU A 72 26.25 -1.19 -0.67
N GLU A 73 26.73 -0.02 -0.23
CA GLU A 73 25.95 1.22 -0.05
C GLU A 73 25.25 1.74 -1.33
N LYS A 74 25.78 1.44 -2.52
CA LYS A 74 25.24 1.94 -3.80
C LYS A 74 23.91 1.28 -4.18
N LYS A 75 23.72 0.00 -3.84
CA LYS A 75 22.50 -0.76 -4.17
C LYS A 75 21.32 -0.36 -3.26
N VAL A 76 21.62 0.10 -2.05
CA VAL A 76 20.62 0.56 -1.07
C VAL A 76 19.87 1.81 -1.57
N LYS A 77 20.58 2.77 -2.16
CA LYS A 77 19.96 4.00 -2.70
C LYS A 77 19.07 3.74 -3.92
N LEU A 78 19.47 2.81 -4.80
CA LEU A 78 18.67 2.44 -5.98
C LEU A 78 17.38 1.70 -5.59
N ALA A 79 17.46 0.76 -4.62
CA ALA A 79 16.28 0.07 -4.10
C ALA A 79 15.29 1.06 -3.45
N SER A 80 15.80 2.06 -2.75
CA SER A 80 14.98 3.13 -2.15
C SER A 80 14.30 4.00 -3.22
N GLN A 81 15.01 4.45 -4.26
CA GLN A 81 14.39 5.29 -5.30
C GLN A 81 13.36 4.56 -6.18
N LEU A 82 13.56 3.27 -6.44
CA LEU A 82 12.58 2.46 -7.20
C LEU A 82 11.24 2.35 -6.47
N VAL A 83 11.25 2.27 -5.14
CA VAL A 83 10.02 2.14 -4.32
C VAL A 83 9.23 3.43 -4.28
N ILE A 84 9.88 4.59 -4.10
CA ILE A 84 9.17 5.90 -4.16
C ILE A 84 8.48 6.05 -5.52
N TYR A 85 9.15 5.62 -6.59
CA TYR A 85 8.59 5.69 -7.94
C TYR A 85 7.42 4.73 -8.15
N LEU A 86 7.52 3.51 -7.62
CA LEU A 86 6.44 2.51 -7.66
C LEU A 86 5.24 2.92 -6.80
N ASP A 87 5.44 3.44 -5.59
CA ASP A 87 4.38 3.96 -4.71
C ASP A 87 3.67 5.17 -5.35
N PHE A 88 4.42 6.10 -5.95
CA PHE A 88 3.83 7.23 -6.67
C PHE A 88 3.04 6.79 -7.90
N TYR A 89 3.56 5.80 -8.65
CA TYR A 89 2.90 5.25 -9.83
C TYR A 89 1.63 4.47 -9.45
N PHE A 90 1.66 3.71 -8.36
CA PHE A 90 0.49 2.99 -7.83
C PHE A 90 -0.56 3.95 -7.29
N LEU A 91 -0.16 5.01 -6.56
CA LEU A 91 -1.06 6.06 -6.09
C LEU A 91 -1.70 6.83 -7.26
N TYR A 92 -0.95 7.06 -8.34
CA TYR A 92 -1.47 7.66 -9.59
C TYR A 92 -2.49 6.74 -10.29
N CYS A 93 -2.22 5.43 -10.32
CA CYS A 93 -3.18 4.43 -10.82
C CYS A 93 -4.42 4.33 -9.92
N TYR A 94 -4.28 4.53 -8.61
CA TYR A 94 -5.37 4.53 -7.64
C TYR A 94 -6.28 5.77 -7.72
N LEU A 95 -5.74 6.90 -8.18
CA LEU A 95 -6.52 8.11 -8.51
C LEU A 95 -7.42 7.93 -9.73
N GLN A 96 -7.09 6.98 -10.61
CA GLN A 96 -7.79 6.72 -11.86
C GLN A 96 -9.24 6.24 -11.69
N PRO A 97 -9.56 5.31 -10.77
CA PRO A 97 -10.94 4.95 -10.52
C PRO A 97 -11.77 6.00 -9.77
N SER A 98 -11.16 6.88 -8.96
CA SER A 98 -11.86 8.08 -8.41
C SER A 98 -12.32 9.03 -9.51
N PHE A 99 -11.54 9.17 -10.59
CA PHE A 99 -11.92 9.95 -11.78
C PHE A 99 -13.00 9.24 -12.62
N TYR A 100 -12.98 7.91 -12.69
CA TYR A 100 -13.96 7.13 -13.46
C TYR A 100 -15.37 7.14 -12.84
N VAL A 101 -15.47 7.08 -11.50
CA VAL A 101 -16.75 7.22 -10.77
C VAL A 101 -17.34 8.63 -10.94
N HIS A 102 -16.50 9.67 -10.95
CA HIS A 102 -16.95 11.04 -11.22
C HIS A 102 -17.39 11.24 -12.68
N TYR A 103 -16.78 10.52 -13.63
CA TYR A 103 -17.16 10.53 -15.06
C TYR A 103 -18.50 9.83 -15.32
N GLU A 104 -18.75 8.64 -14.75
CA GLU A 104 -20.04 7.95 -14.88
C GLU A 104 -21.19 8.71 -14.18
N ALA A 105 -20.93 9.30 -13.02
CA ALA A 105 -21.92 10.14 -12.33
C ALA A 105 -22.33 11.33 -13.20
N ARG A 106 -21.37 12.05 -13.81
CA ARG A 106 -21.69 13.17 -14.72
C ARG A 106 -22.44 12.76 -15.97
N LYS A 107 -22.20 11.56 -16.51
CA LYS A 107 -22.91 11.05 -17.68
C LYS A 107 -24.38 10.76 -17.38
N LYS A 108 -24.68 10.26 -16.17
CA LYS A 108 -26.05 9.93 -15.71
C LYS A 108 -26.94 11.14 -15.38
N TYR A 109 -26.37 12.35 -15.24
CA TYR A 109 -27.11 13.59 -14.98
C TYR A 109 -27.15 14.54 -16.19
N MET A 110 -26.63 14.12 -17.36
CA MET A 110 -26.69 14.87 -18.62
C MET A 110 -27.53 14.16 -19.71
N ASP A 111 -28.10 13.00 -19.39
CA ASP A 111 -29.17 12.32 -20.14
C ASP A 111 -30.48 12.41 -19.33
#